data_AF-A0A662TRN3-F1
#
_entry.id   AF-A0A662TRN3-F1
#
_cell.length_a   1.000
_cell.length_b   1.000
_cell.length_c   1.000
_cell.angle_alpha   90.00
_cell.angle_beta   90.00
_cell.angle_gamma   90.00
#
_symmetry.space_group_name_H-M   'P 1'
#
loop_
_entity.id
_entity.type
_entity.pdbx_description
1 polymer ?
#
loop_
_entity_poly.entity_id
_entity_poly.type
_entity_poly.pdbx_seq_one_letter_code
_entity_poly.pdbx_strand_id
1 'polypeptide(L)'
;LIDPSETCGFPIVNQINLYREIKHHFGDRPIILAFSKKDLVDEGRIDEVGKAVGDPFIAFSSLTREGVDELLDAVISYARVLPQPRTR
;
A
#
# COMPACT_ATOMS: atom_id res chain seq x y z
N LEU A 1 2.39 3.61 0.63
CA LEU A 1 0.93 3.85 0.73
C LEU A 1 0.52 4.70 -0.46
N ILE A 2 -0.62 4.41 -1.07
CA ILE A 2 -1.25 5.24 -2.10
C ILE A 2 -2.60 5.70 -1.55
N ASP A 3 -3.01 6.92 -1.89
CA ASP A 3 -4.31 7.51 -1.57
C ASP A 3 -5.09 7.70 -2.88
N PRO A 4 -5.98 6.75 -3.25
CA PRO A 4 -6.80 6.83 -4.45
C PRO A 4 -7.76 8.03 -4.50
N SER A 5 -8.06 8.64 -3.34
CA SER A 5 -8.95 9.79 -3.23
C SER A 5 -8.28 11.11 -3.64
N GLU A 6 -6.94 11.13 -3.72
CA GLU A 6 -6.13 12.32 -4.00
C GLU A 6 -6.29 13.48 -2.98
N THR A 7 -7.04 13.26 -1.89
CA THR A 7 -7.29 14.27 -0.85
C THR A 7 -6.04 14.62 -0.03
N CYS A 8 -4.94 13.87 -0.21
CA CYS A 8 -3.61 14.22 0.30
C CYS A 8 -2.91 15.37 -0.48
N GLY A 9 -3.51 15.87 -1.57
CA GLY A 9 -2.95 16.94 -2.39
C GLY A 9 -1.99 16.49 -3.48
N PHE A 10 -1.88 15.17 -3.72
CA PHE A 10 -1.03 14.61 -4.77
C PHE A 10 -1.86 13.80 -5.78
N PRO A 11 -1.77 14.12 -7.09
CA PRO A 11 -2.41 13.34 -8.12
C PRO A 11 -1.97 11.88 -8.11
N ILE A 12 -2.88 10.98 -8.45
CA ILE A 12 -2.69 9.53 -8.39
C ILE A 12 -1.53 9.08 -9.27
N VAL A 13 -1.34 9.73 -10.43
CA VAL A 13 -0.25 9.42 -11.34
C VAL A 13 1.12 9.67 -10.69
N ASN A 14 1.24 10.71 -9.87
CA ASN A 14 2.48 11.03 -9.16
C ASN A 14 2.76 9.99 -8.07
N GLN A 15 1.72 9.56 -7.36
CA GLN A 15 1.85 8.53 -6.33
C GLN A 15 2.28 7.18 -6.93
N ILE A 16 1.71 6.79 -8.07
CA ILE A 16 2.08 5.56 -8.79
C ILE A 16 3.51 5.65 -9.33
N ASN A 17 3.90 6.79 -9.91
CA ASN A 17 5.26 6.97 -10.42
C ASN A 17 6.31 6.89 -9.31
N LEU A 18 6.05 7.53 -8.17
CA LEU A 18 6.91 7.43 -6.98
C LEU A 18 7.01 5.99 -6.47
N TYR A 19 5.89 5.26 -6.42
CA TYR A 19 5.90 3.86 -6.04
C TYR A 19 6.79 3.01 -6.96
N ARG A 20 6.69 3.20 -8.28
CA ARG A 20 7.53 2.48 -9.26
C ARG A 20 9.01 2.79 -9.10
N GLU A 21 9.36 4.04 -8.85
CA GLU A 21 10.74 4.47 -8.57
C GLU A 21 11.27 3.80 -7.29
N ILE A 22 10.52 3.86 -6.18
CA ILE A 22 10.90 3.22 -4.92
C ILE A 22 11.06 1.71 -5.13
N LYS A 23 10.11 1.04 -5.80
CA LYS A 23 10.19 -0.40 -6.07
C LYS A 23 11.45 -0.75 -6.85
N HIS A 24 11.81 0.04 -7.87
CA HIS A 24 13.02 -0.14 -8.64
C HIS A 24 14.29 -0.03 -7.77
N HIS A 25 14.36 0.95 -6.86
CA HIS A 25 15.53 1.15 -5.99
C HIS A 25 15.65 0.13 -4.86
N PHE A 26 14.55 -0.44 -4.39
CA PHE A 26 14.54 -1.41 -3.29
C PHE A 26 14.85 -2.85 -3.76
N GLY A 27 14.91 -3.09 -5.08
CA GLY A 27 15.27 -4.37 -5.67
C GLY A 27 14.35 -5.49 -5.21
N ASP A 28 14.93 -6.56 -4.67
CA ASP A 28 14.19 -7.75 -4.22
C ASP A 28 13.56 -7.61 -2.82
N ARG A 29 13.71 -6.44 -2.18
CA ARG A 29 13.06 -6.22 -0.89
C ARG A 29 11.54 -6.18 -1.11
N PRO A 30 10.76 -7.01 -0.40
CA PRO A 30 9.33 -7.02 -0.59
C PRO A 30 8.71 -5.74 -0.05
N ILE A 31 7.72 -5.25 -0.78
CA ILE A 31 6.97 -4.04 -0.46
C ILE A 31 5.51 -4.43 -0.34
N ILE A 32 4.92 -4.18 0.83
CA ILE A 32 3.48 -4.31 1.02
C ILE A 32 2.83 -3.02 0.54
N LEU A 33 2.15 -3.08 -0.60
CA LEU A 33 1.40 -1.96 -1.13
C LEU A 33 0.03 -1.89 -0.47
N ALA A 34 -0.35 -0.71 0.01
CA ALA A 34 -1.67 -0.50 0.58
C ALA A 34 -2.28 0.84 0.15
N PHE A 35 -3.58 0.80 -0.10
CA PHE A 35 -4.40 1.94 -0.50
C PHE A 35 -5.17 2.46 0.71
N SER A 36 -4.89 3.69 1.11
CA SER A 36 -5.51 4.34 2.27
C SER A 36 -6.79 5.09 1.88
N LYS A 37 -7.59 5.46 2.89
CA LYS A 37 -8.84 6.22 2.74
C LYS A 37 -9.89 5.52 1.87
N LYS A 38 -9.99 4.20 2.00
CA LYS A 38 -11.01 3.38 1.33
C LYS A 38 -12.43 3.94 1.49
N ASP A 39 -12.73 4.54 2.63
CA ASP A 39 -14.01 5.16 2.96
C ASP A 39 -14.40 6.38 2.09
N LEU A 40 -13.45 6.96 1.36
CA LEU A 40 -13.68 8.15 0.52
C LEU A 40 -13.80 7.85 -0.97
N VAL A 41 -13.66 6.59 -1.38
CA VAL A 41 -13.68 6.17 -2.78
C VAL A 41 -14.54 4.92 -2.96
N ASP A 42 -15.11 4.75 -4.15
CA ASP A 42 -15.84 3.53 -4.50
C ASP A 42 -14.90 2.41 -4.98
N GLU A 43 -15.46 1.20 -5.11
CA GLU A 43 -14.72 0.02 -5.60
C GLU A 43 -14.19 0.23 -7.03
N GLY A 44 -14.91 0.97 -7.87
CA GLY A 44 -14.49 1.24 -9.25
C GLY A 44 -13.19 2.04 -9.32
N ARG A 45 -13.04 3.05 -8.45
CA ARG A 45 -11.81 3.83 -8.33
C ARG A 45 -10.67 2.99 -7.77
N ILE A 46 -10.93 2.14 -6.78
CA ILE A 46 -9.92 1.22 -6.24
C ILE A 46 -9.40 0.28 -7.34
N ASP A 47 -10.30 -0.29 -8.13
CA ASP A 47 -9.97 -1.17 -9.25
C ASP A 47 -9.19 -0.45 -10.35
N GLU A 48 -9.57 0.78 -10.70
CA GLU A 48 -8.87 1.60 -11.69
C GLU A 48 -7.41 1.84 -11.26
N VAL A 49 -7.21 2.28 -10.02
CA VAL A 49 -5.86 2.52 -9.48
C VAL A 49 -5.09 1.21 -9.34
N GLY A 50 -5.74 0.14 -8.89
CA GLY A 50 -5.15 -1.19 -8.80
C GLY A 50 -4.61 -1.69 -10.14
N LYS A 51 -5.39 -1.54 -11.22
CA LYS A 51 -4.97 -1.86 -12.59
C LYS A 51 -3.80 -0.99 -13.05
N ALA A 52 -3.80 0.30 -12.71
CA ALA A 52 -2.73 1.22 -13.09
C ALA A 52 -1.41 0.92 -12.36
N VAL A 53 -1.47 0.50 -11.09
CA VAL A 53 -0.30 0.06 -10.33
C VAL A 53 0.21 -1.28 -10.89
N GLY A 54 -0.67 -2.27 -11.04
CA GLY A 54 -0.34 -3.60 -11.54
C GLY A 54 0.29 -4.54 -10.52
N ASP A 55 0.29 -4.17 -9.23
CA ASP A 55 0.79 -5.00 -8.12
C ASP A 55 -0.33 -5.32 -7.12
N PRO A 56 -0.24 -6.46 -6.39
CA PRO A 56 -1.17 -6.77 -5.31
C PRO A 56 -1.17 -5.68 -4.24
N PHE A 57 -2.36 -5.32 -3.75
CA PHE A 57 -2.54 -4.28 -2.75
C PHE A 57 -3.60 -4.67 -1.74
N ILE A 58 -3.57 -4.01 -0.58
CA ILE A 58 -4.61 -4.07 0.46
C ILE A 58 -5.25 -2.69 0.58
N ALA A 59 -6.56 -2.58 0.41
CA ALA A 59 -7.28 -1.33 0.61
C ALA A 59 -7.81 -1.24 2.05
N PHE A 60 -7.59 -0.11 2.71
CA PHE A 60 -7.97 0.10 4.10
C PHE A 60 -8.44 1.53 4.38
N SER A 61 -9.16 1.69 5.48
CA SER A 61 -9.50 2.98 6.07
C SER A 61 -9.03 3.02 7.52
N SER A 62 -8.19 3.99 7.85
CA SER A 62 -7.83 4.27 9.24
C SER A 62 -9.00 4.82 10.04
N LEU A 63 -9.98 5.45 9.38
CA LEU A 63 -11.12 6.08 10.03
C LEU A 63 -12.17 5.05 10.46
N THR A 64 -12.54 4.15 9.54
CA THR A 64 -13.55 3.11 9.80
C THR A 64 -12.95 1.80 10.34
N ARG A 65 -11.61 1.69 10.34
CA ARG A 65 -10.82 0.48 10.61
C ARG A 65 -10.97 -0.65 9.60
N GLU A 66 -11.71 -0.44 8.52
CA GLU A 66 -11.86 -1.43 7.46
C GLU A 66 -10.49 -1.78 6.84
N GLY A 67 -10.19 -3.06 6.64
CA GLY A 67 -8.94 -3.54 6.03
C GLY A 67 -7.67 -3.36 6.87
N VAL A 68 -7.77 -2.75 8.07
CA VAL A 68 -6.59 -2.51 8.94
C VAL A 68 -6.02 -3.82 9.48
N ASP A 69 -6.88 -4.74 9.93
CA ASP A 69 -6.45 -6.01 10.49
C ASP A 69 -5.80 -6.90 9.41
N GLU A 70 -6.34 -6.91 8.20
CA GLU A 70 -5.75 -7.61 7.03
C GLU A 70 -4.35 -7.05 6.70
N LEU A 71 -4.20 -5.72 6.68
CA LEU A 71 -2.91 -5.07 6.46
C LEU A 71 -1.92 -5.42 7.58
N LEU A 72 -2.36 -5.43 8.83
CA LEU A 72 -1.52 -5.75 9.98
C LEU A 72 -1.07 -7.21 9.94
N ASP A 73 -1.96 -8.14 9.62
CA ASP A 73 -1.64 -9.55 9.48
C ASP A 73 -0.62 -9.81 8.37
N ALA A 74 -0.74 -9.11 7.23
CA ALA A 74 0.26 -9.18 6.16
C ALA A 74 1.64 -8.71 6.63
N VAL A 75 1.70 -7.59 7.37
CA VAL A 75 2.94 -7.04 7.91
C VAL A 75 3.55 -7.96 8.97
N ILE A 76 2.76 -8.47 9.92
CA ILE A 76 3.23 -9.38 10.97
C ILE A 76 3.73 -10.69 10.36
N SER A 77 3.00 -11.24 9.39
CA SER A 77 3.40 -12.46 8.68
C SER A 77 4.77 -12.28 8.03
N TYR A 78 4.99 -11.13 7.39
CA TYR A 78 6.30 -10.80 6.83
C TYR A 78 7.39 -10.59 7.90
N ALA A 79 7.09 -9.86 8.99
CA ALA A 79 8.06 -9.61 10.04
C ALA A 79 8.53 -10.89 10.76
N ARG A 80 7.68 -11.91 10.84
CA ARG A 80 8.02 -13.20 11.46
C ARG A 80 9.05 -14.02 10.68
N VAL A 81 9.13 -13.85 9.35
CA VAL A 81 10.13 -14.53 8.51
C VAL A 81 11.44 -13.76 8.38
N LEU A 82 11.50 -12.52 8.87
CA LEU A 82 12.76 -11.76 8.86
C LEU A 82 13.74 -12.33 9.89
N PRO A 83 15.03 -12.53 9.51
CA PRO A 83 16.06 -12.83 10.49
C PRO A 83 16.12 -11.69 11.50
N GLN A 84 16.03 -12.02 12.79
CA GLN A 84 16.06 -11.02 13.85
C GLN A 84 17.35 -10.20 13.75
N PRO A 85 17.28 -8.87 13.92
CA PRO A 85 18.45 -8.02 13.85
C PRO A 85 19.49 -8.54 14.86
N ARG A 86 20.70 -8.83 14.39
CA ARG A 86 21.82 -9.14 15.28
C ARG A 86 22.06 -7.87 16.12
N THR A 87 21.66 -7.92 17.38
CA THR A 87 22.08 -6.94 18.39
C THR A 87 23.61 -6.88 18.37
N ARG A 88 24.15 -5.70 18.08
CA ARG A 88 25.57 -5.40 18.28
C ARG A 88 25.84 -5.19 19.76
#